data_AF-A0A818ICC1-F1
#
_entry.id   AF-A0A818ICC1-F1
#
_cell.length_a   1.000
_cell.length_b   1.000
_cell.length_c   1.000
_cell.angle_alpha   90.00
_cell.angle_beta   90.00
_cell.angle_gamma   90.00
#
_symmetry.space_group_name_H-M   'P 1'
#
loop_
_entity.id
_entity.type
_entity.pdbx_description
1 polymer ?
#
loop_
_entity_poly.entity_id
_entity_poly.type
_entity_poly.pdbx_seq_one_letter_code
_entity_poly.pdbx_strand_id
1 'polypeptide(L)'
;MNYYYYNKTNQCQLQPTDWTPQFDLTGRYQLGWGNFFMDISQTGYDVQWTYETTDDRYTFVGQYINETMISGMQTNIKKRTNCVVLQNFELSVVGKRNFCRIRATFTCYCIDELPGINDISSGYEAAKMLSASEQNSKYRIFDLSEESTTPFRTKVLEQDRIFTRPKLVQITEINVRKQDTYHQAYYNQFIETYGTHYISRIIVGGTAHLYTLLDSSYHKVSSYEETSSQVSLMFQYKGSYGQYGSDTNQIWASMKETFKKTSATFSIFQPPVASQNNKSDWETWQQTAGNYPVVVNRTLFSIHNLIKNKPTIREHLRKTIEFYLQKGVMPTLAELNGQITSRSSLILSKPQNSIMGLDIVGCGYDPLLMESKYCLFDQNNFTDNEQWSDPYNKTLTYSIPNGWFVVNTPESLTFDGSILITSIEDYFRSIRTVNVRKSGNWLGIDRRHSQKLVTEFYRRFYQDNYNLVLRMKQIGWYTLSVTAFPYPKLNPTAQIAFNNLPTYFDIKDLKIWKNFFNIFGTHIVVSSNMGGQVWAETWYETCLTYEYPQTWIDEQVNKN
;
A
#
# COMPACT_ATOMS: atom_id res chain seq x y z
N MET A 1 29.00 8.06 -25.61
CA MET A 1 30.17 7.97 -26.53
C MET A 1 29.66 7.67 -27.93
N ASN A 2 30.20 8.29 -28.99
CA ASN A 2 29.79 8.05 -30.39
C ASN A 2 30.81 7.13 -31.09
N TYR A 3 30.35 6.05 -31.72
CA TYR A 3 31.24 5.09 -32.42
C TYR A 3 30.91 4.97 -33.91
N TYR A 4 31.90 4.54 -34.70
CA TYR A 4 31.84 4.41 -36.17
C TYR A 4 32.34 3.02 -36.57
N TYR A 5 31.70 2.39 -37.57
CA TYR A 5 32.03 1.03 -38.04
C TYR A 5 32.16 0.98 -39.56
N TYR A 6 33.00 0.07 -40.06
CA TYR A 6 33.22 -0.16 -41.49
C TYR A 6 33.16 -1.66 -41.79
N ASN A 7 32.32 -2.08 -42.74
CA ASN A 7 32.36 -3.42 -43.33
C ASN A 7 32.77 -3.26 -44.81
N LYS A 8 33.74 -4.06 -45.27
CA LYS A 8 34.34 -3.95 -46.61
C LYS A 8 33.79 -4.93 -47.64
N THR A 9 32.89 -5.86 -47.28
CA THR A 9 32.64 -7.03 -48.17
C THR A 9 31.21 -7.33 -48.58
N ASN A 10 30.16 -6.70 -48.02
CA ASN A 10 28.77 -6.99 -48.45
C ASN A 10 28.05 -5.75 -48.97
N GLN A 11 27.61 -5.79 -50.24
CA GLN A 11 26.72 -4.78 -50.83
C GLN A 11 25.29 -5.00 -50.33
N CYS A 12 24.64 -3.95 -49.80
CA CYS A 12 23.23 -4.00 -49.42
C CYS A 12 22.34 -4.06 -50.67
N GLN A 13 21.69 -5.19 -50.94
CA GLN A 13 20.63 -5.30 -51.94
C GLN A 13 19.26 -5.41 -51.26
N LEU A 14 18.33 -4.56 -51.66
CA LEU A 14 16.95 -4.55 -51.18
C LEU A 14 16.10 -5.53 -52.00
N GLN A 15 15.31 -6.38 -51.32
CA GLN A 15 14.26 -7.21 -51.92
C GLN A 15 12.91 -6.76 -51.36
N PRO A 16 11.83 -6.64 -52.17
CA PRO A 16 10.56 -6.12 -51.68
C PRO A 16 9.65 -7.22 -51.11
N THR A 17 9.03 -6.85 -49.99
CA THR A 17 7.75 -7.32 -49.43
C THR A 17 7.63 -8.79 -49.08
N ASP A 18 8.17 -9.12 -47.90
CA ASP A 18 7.48 -9.87 -46.83
C ASP A 18 8.15 -9.47 -45.51
N TRP A 19 7.43 -9.50 -44.38
CA TRP A 19 7.94 -9.12 -43.05
C TRP A 19 9.05 -10.11 -42.60
N THR A 20 10.23 -9.91 -43.17
CA THR A 20 11.50 -10.56 -42.88
C THR A 20 12.51 -9.42 -42.71
N PRO A 21 13.40 -9.46 -41.71
CA PRO A 21 14.37 -8.40 -41.50
C PRO A 21 15.13 -8.10 -42.80
N GLN A 22 15.05 -6.87 -43.30
CA GLN A 22 15.60 -6.49 -44.62
C GLN A 22 17.13 -6.60 -44.69
N PHE A 23 17.81 -6.78 -43.57
CA PHE A 23 19.26 -6.87 -43.46
C PHE A 23 19.65 -8.09 -42.64
N ASP A 24 20.52 -8.94 -43.20
CA ASP A 24 21.25 -9.94 -42.41
C ASP A 24 22.42 -9.23 -41.72
N LEU A 25 22.31 -9.10 -40.39
CA LEU A 25 23.37 -8.52 -39.56
C LEU A 25 24.42 -9.54 -39.14
N THR A 26 24.31 -10.80 -39.57
CA THR A 26 25.23 -11.86 -39.17
C THR A 26 26.65 -11.57 -39.67
N GLY A 27 27.60 -11.51 -38.75
CA GLY A 27 28.99 -11.25 -39.10
C GLY A 27 29.87 -10.84 -37.92
N ARG A 28 31.18 -10.78 -38.18
CA ARG A 28 32.18 -10.30 -37.24
C ARG A 28 32.57 -8.86 -37.60
N TYR A 29 32.43 -7.96 -36.63
CA TYR A 29 32.70 -6.53 -36.78
C TYR A 29 33.83 -6.11 -35.86
N GLN A 30 34.85 -5.43 -36.40
CA GLN A 30 35.90 -4.85 -35.59
C GLN A 30 35.41 -3.56 -34.93
N LEU A 31 35.59 -3.45 -33.61
CA LEU A 31 35.26 -2.24 -32.87
C LEU A 31 36.37 -1.21 -33.08
N GLY A 32 36.02 0.07 -33.26
CA GLY A 32 36.97 1.13 -33.65
C GLY A 32 38.11 1.46 -32.66
N TRP A 33 38.25 0.69 -31.58
CA TRP A 33 39.27 0.85 -30.56
C TRP A 33 39.98 -0.50 -30.37
N GLY A 34 41.15 -0.69 -31.00
CA GLY A 34 41.97 -1.89 -30.80
C GLY A 34 41.50 -3.17 -31.52
N ASN A 35 41.90 -4.33 -30.99
CA ASN A 35 41.65 -5.67 -31.57
C ASN A 35 40.38 -6.33 -31.00
N PHE A 36 39.36 -5.54 -30.64
CA PHE A 36 38.10 -6.09 -30.14
C PHE A 36 37.16 -6.37 -31.30
N PHE A 37 36.50 -7.53 -31.23
CA PHE A 37 35.56 -7.99 -32.23
C PHE A 37 34.19 -8.19 -31.60
N MET A 38 33.16 -7.87 -32.38
CA MET A 38 31.77 -8.15 -32.08
C MET A 38 31.26 -9.15 -33.11
N ASP A 39 30.85 -10.32 -32.62
CA ASP A 39 30.19 -11.34 -33.42
C ASP A 39 28.68 -11.16 -33.28
N ILE A 40 28.00 -10.91 -34.39
CA ILE A 40 26.54 -10.84 -34.45
C ILE A 40 26.04 -12.09 -35.15
N SER A 41 25.04 -12.75 -34.58
CA SER A 41 24.30 -13.86 -35.16
C SER A 41 22.82 -13.56 -35.13
N GLN A 42 22.15 -13.69 -36.27
CA GLN A 42 20.72 -13.45 -36.39
C GLN A 42 19.98 -14.74 -36.73
N THR A 43 18.87 -15.00 -36.06
CA THR A 43 17.97 -16.14 -36.35
C THR A 43 16.53 -15.64 -36.35
N GLY A 44 15.98 -15.41 -37.55
CA GLY A 44 14.69 -14.73 -37.69
C GLY A 44 14.75 -13.30 -37.12
N TYR A 45 13.90 -13.03 -36.14
CA TYR A 45 13.83 -11.74 -35.45
C TYR A 45 14.78 -11.62 -34.27
N ASP A 46 15.35 -12.74 -33.80
CA ASP A 46 16.30 -12.76 -32.71
C ASP A 46 17.68 -12.38 -33.22
N VAL A 47 18.27 -11.36 -32.61
CA VAL A 47 19.65 -10.93 -32.84
C VAL A 47 20.40 -11.18 -31.55
N GLN A 48 21.42 -12.03 -31.63
CA GLN A 48 22.40 -12.19 -30.59
C GLN A 48 23.70 -11.54 -31.04
N TRP A 49 24.34 -10.74 -30.18
CA TRP A 49 25.73 -10.40 -30.40
C TRP A 49 26.57 -10.67 -29.19
N THR A 50 27.82 -11.02 -29.46
CA THR A 50 28.83 -11.30 -28.47
C THR A 50 30.02 -10.40 -28.76
N TYR A 51 30.53 -9.69 -27.75
CA TYR A 51 31.85 -9.08 -27.86
C TYR A 51 32.75 -9.62 -26.75
N GLU A 52 33.99 -9.89 -27.12
CA GLU A 52 35.02 -10.40 -26.21
C GLU A 52 36.06 -9.30 -25.97
N THR A 53 36.35 -9.06 -24.70
CA THR A 53 37.50 -8.28 -24.23
C THR A 53 38.59 -9.23 -23.77
N THR A 54 39.75 -8.73 -23.36
CA THR A 54 40.84 -9.56 -22.82
C THR A 54 40.42 -10.39 -21.62
N ASP A 55 39.47 -9.89 -20.82
CA ASP A 55 39.13 -10.45 -19.53
C ASP A 55 37.69 -11.00 -19.46
N ASP A 56 36.80 -10.56 -20.36
CA ASP A 56 35.37 -10.86 -20.30
C ASP A 56 34.72 -11.08 -21.66
N ARG A 57 33.69 -11.92 -21.68
CA ARG A 57 32.78 -12.13 -22.81
C ARG A 57 31.38 -11.60 -22.46
N TYR A 58 30.84 -10.75 -23.32
CA TYR A 58 29.52 -10.15 -23.12
C TYR A 58 28.58 -10.63 -24.22
N THR A 59 27.44 -11.21 -23.85
CA THR A 59 26.40 -11.63 -24.78
C THR A 59 25.13 -10.81 -24.58
N PHE A 60 24.53 -10.39 -25.69
CA PHE A 60 23.28 -9.67 -25.72
C PHE A 60 22.34 -10.43 -26.63
N VAL A 61 21.08 -10.53 -26.22
CA VAL A 61 20.02 -11.12 -27.03
C VAL A 61 18.89 -10.11 -27.10
N GLY A 62 18.49 -9.76 -28.31
CA GLY A 62 17.40 -8.84 -28.57
C GLY A 62 16.55 -9.30 -29.74
N GLN A 63 15.40 -8.65 -29.89
CA GLN A 63 14.47 -8.84 -31.00
C GLN A 63 14.27 -7.52 -31.74
N TYR A 64 14.14 -7.59 -33.05
CA TYR A 64 13.67 -6.43 -33.82
C TYR A 64 12.27 -6.04 -33.35
N ILE A 65 12.11 -4.78 -32.93
CA ILE A 65 10.80 -4.19 -32.66
C ILE A 65 10.21 -3.62 -33.96
N ASN A 66 11.06 -3.13 -34.85
CA ASN A 66 10.70 -2.69 -36.19
C ASN A 66 11.93 -2.74 -37.11
N GLU A 67 11.78 -2.30 -38.37
CA GLU A 67 12.82 -2.34 -39.42
C GLU A 67 14.17 -1.68 -39.03
N THR A 68 14.19 -0.84 -37.99
CA THR A 68 15.37 -0.04 -37.60
C THR A 68 15.73 -0.14 -36.12
N MET A 69 14.96 -0.88 -35.32
CA MET A 69 15.12 -0.89 -33.86
C MET A 69 15.14 -2.31 -33.32
N ILE A 70 16.17 -2.64 -32.55
CA ILE A 70 16.32 -3.90 -31.83
C ILE A 70 16.23 -3.57 -30.34
N SER A 71 15.35 -4.25 -29.60
CA SER A 71 15.33 -4.20 -28.13
C SER A 71 15.75 -5.54 -27.59
N GLY A 72 16.64 -5.51 -26.60
CA GLY A 72 17.17 -6.72 -26.00
C GLY A 72 17.64 -6.49 -24.58
N MET A 73 17.86 -7.59 -23.88
CA MET A 73 18.46 -7.59 -22.56
C MET A 73 19.87 -8.16 -22.63
N GLN A 74 20.79 -7.55 -21.90
CA GLN A 74 22.10 -8.13 -21.67
C GLN A 74 21.96 -9.36 -20.78
N THR A 75 22.49 -10.50 -21.22
CA THR A 75 22.63 -11.68 -20.37
C THR A 75 24.11 -11.88 -20.11
N ASN A 76 24.61 -11.40 -18.96
CA ASN A 76 25.98 -11.71 -18.55
C ASN A 76 26.03 -12.73 -17.40
N ILE A 77 27.04 -13.60 -17.51
CA ILE A 77 27.54 -14.60 -16.58
C ILE A 77 29.06 -14.26 -16.54
N LYS A 78 29.71 -13.63 -15.54
CA LYS A 78 29.77 -13.97 -14.10
C LYS A 78 30.67 -13.01 -13.25
N LYS A 79 30.46 -13.05 -11.92
CA LYS A 79 31.40 -13.08 -10.76
C LYS A 79 31.95 -11.86 -9.99
N ARG A 80 32.02 -10.60 -10.47
CA ARG A 80 32.66 -9.54 -9.61
C ARG A 80 32.03 -8.16 -9.50
N THR A 81 31.00 -7.80 -10.27
CA THR A 81 30.39 -6.47 -10.16
C THR A 81 28.89 -6.52 -10.43
N ASN A 82 28.09 -6.09 -9.46
CA ASN A 82 26.62 -5.99 -9.50
C ASN A 82 26.15 -4.82 -10.38
N CYS A 83 26.65 -4.73 -11.63
CA CYS A 83 26.22 -3.73 -12.60
C CYS A 83 25.27 -4.39 -13.60
N VAL A 84 24.03 -3.92 -13.66
CA VAL A 84 23.11 -4.20 -14.77
C VAL A 84 23.24 -3.06 -15.75
N VAL A 85 23.76 -3.33 -16.95
CA VAL A 85 23.83 -2.33 -18.02
C VAL A 85 22.56 -2.42 -18.84
N LEU A 86 21.73 -1.39 -18.79
CA LEU A 86 20.62 -1.20 -19.74
C LEU A 86 21.16 -0.48 -20.97
N GLN A 87 21.05 -1.12 -22.14
CA GLN A 87 21.55 -0.59 -23.41
C GLN A 87 20.39 -0.24 -24.34
N ASN A 88 20.37 1.00 -24.85
CA ASN A 88 19.53 1.38 -25.98
C ASN A 88 20.38 1.35 -27.25
N PHE A 89 20.01 0.49 -28.20
CA PHE A 89 20.62 0.45 -29.52
C PHE A 89 19.75 1.19 -30.53
N GLU A 90 20.36 2.10 -31.28
CA GLU A 90 19.70 2.77 -32.39
C GLU A 90 20.49 2.45 -33.68
N LEU A 91 19.90 1.62 -34.54
CA LEU A 91 20.48 1.25 -35.82
C LEU A 91 19.98 2.23 -36.90
N SER A 92 20.68 3.33 -37.11
CA SER A 92 20.35 4.28 -38.18
C SER A 92 21.05 3.90 -39.49
N VAL A 93 20.36 3.22 -40.41
CA VAL A 93 20.90 2.96 -41.77
C VAL A 93 20.78 4.24 -42.61
N VAL A 94 21.84 5.06 -42.63
CA VAL A 94 21.85 6.29 -43.45
C VAL A 94 22.27 5.97 -44.88
N GLY A 95 21.29 5.70 -45.75
CA GLY A 95 21.50 5.41 -47.16
C GLY A 95 21.94 6.62 -47.98
N LYS A 96 23.22 7.00 -47.91
CA LYS A 96 23.90 7.73 -49.00
C LYS A 96 25.27 7.11 -49.24
N ARG A 97 25.33 6.30 -50.31
CA ARG A 97 26.52 5.60 -50.86
C ARG A 97 27.09 4.52 -49.93
N ASN A 98 26.59 3.28 -50.03
CA ASN A 98 27.26 2.03 -49.60
C ASN A 98 27.86 1.94 -48.18
N PHE A 99 27.45 2.78 -47.22
CA PHE A 99 27.95 2.73 -45.85
C PHE A 99 26.79 2.54 -44.86
N CYS A 100 26.78 1.42 -44.15
CA CYS A 100 25.91 1.21 -42.99
C CYS A 100 26.59 1.78 -41.74
N ARG A 101 25.95 2.75 -41.07
CA ARG A 101 26.44 3.31 -39.81
C ARG A 101 25.65 2.72 -38.64
N ILE A 102 26.32 2.00 -37.76
CA ILE A 102 25.72 1.49 -36.52
C ILE A 102 26.12 2.42 -35.38
N ARG A 103 25.14 2.97 -34.63
CA ARG A 103 25.42 3.80 -33.45
C ARG A 103 24.96 3.05 -32.19
N ALA A 104 25.92 2.54 -31.42
CA ALA A 104 25.66 1.96 -30.10
C ALA A 104 25.98 3.00 -29.02
N THR A 105 25.02 3.29 -28.14
CA THR A 105 25.23 4.16 -26.98
C THR A 105 25.18 3.34 -25.71
N PHE A 106 26.27 3.33 -24.95
CA PHE A 106 26.38 2.61 -23.68
C PHE A 106 26.13 3.59 -22.53
N THR A 107 25.13 3.29 -21.70
CA THR A 107 24.92 3.98 -20.41
C THR A 107 25.07 2.95 -19.30
N CYS A 108 26.12 3.09 -18.50
CA CYS A 108 26.37 2.20 -17.37
C CYS A 108 25.70 2.79 -16.12
N TYR A 109 24.72 2.09 -15.56
CA TYR A 109 24.14 2.44 -14.28
C TYR A 109 24.77 1.54 -13.21
N CYS A 110 25.56 2.12 -12.31
CA CYS A 110 25.78 1.50 -11.02
C CYS A 110 24.46 1.66 -10.27
N ILE A 111 23.70 0.58 -10.09
CA ILE A 111 22.52 0.62 -9.26
C ILE A 111 23.04 0.71 -7.83
N ASP A 112 23.23 1.94 -7.35
CA ASP A 112 23.21 2.22 -5.92
C ASP A 112 21.92 1.57 -5.38
N GLU A 113 22.04 0.83 -4.28
CA GLU A 113 21.02 -0.02 -3.67
C GLU A 113 19.56 0.39 -4.00
N LEU A 114 18.75 -0.57 -4.51
CA LEU A 114 17.33 -0.34 -4.85
C LEU A 114 16.65 0.53 -3.78
N PRO A 115 16.01 1.65 -4.13
CA PRO A 115 15.46 2.55 -3.14
C PRO A 115 14.49 1.86 -2.19
N GLY A 116 14.69 2.06 -0.89
CA GLY A 116 13.91 1.40 0.15
C GLY A 116 14.27 -0.06 0.41
N ILE A 117 15.32 -0.62 -0.19
CA ILE A 117 15.75 -1.99 0.12
C ILE A 117 16.20 -2.13 1.59
N ASN A 118 16.89 -1.10 2.10
CA ASN A 118 17.23 -0.98 3.52
C ASN A 118 15.96 -0.89 4.37
N ASP A 119 14.93 -0.23 3.84
CA ASP A 119 13.65 -0.13 4.53
C ASP A 119 12.99 -1.49 4.68
N ILE A 120 12.91 -2.29 3.61
CA ILE A 120 12.33 -3.64 3.66
C ILE A 120 13.12 -4.54 4.62
N SER A 121 14.44 -4.40 4.66
CA SER A 121 15.31 -5.24 5.48
C SER A 121 15.17 -5.00 6.97
N SER A 122 14.58 -3.87 7.39
CA SER A 122 14.66 -3.38 8.76
C SER A 122 13.34 -3.51 9.53
N GLY A 123 13.47 -3.50 10.85
CA GLY A 123 12.36 -3.37 11.77
C GLY A 123 11.84 -1.94 11.93
N TYR A 124 10.60 -1.78 12.37
CA TYR A 124 9.93 -0.48 12.51
C TYR A 124 9.13 -0.35 13.78
N GLU A 125 9.23 0.84 14.38
CA GLU A 125 8.43 1.24 15.52
C GLU A 125 7.18 1.97 15.03
N ALA A 126 6.10 1.23 14.81
CA ALA A 126 4.86 1.80 14.24
C ALA A 126 4.28 2.97 15.06
N ALA A 127 4.55 3.03 16.36
CA ALA A 127 4.14 4.14 17.22
C ALA A 127 4.82 5.48 16.86
N LYS A 128 6.00 5.44 16.21
CA LYS A 128 6.82 6.62 15.90
C LYS A 128 6.85 7.01 14.43
N MET A 129 6.24 6.21 13.54
CA MET A 129 6.28 6.42 12.08
C MET A 129 5.67 7.73 11.58
N LEU A 130 4.87 8.43 12.39
CA LEU A 130 4.28 9.73 12.02
C LEU A 130 5.21 10.91 12.31
N SER A 131 6.31 10.69 13.03
CA SER A 131 7.36 11.72 13.14
C SER A 131 8.13 11.73 11.82
N ALA A 132 8.10 12.86 11.12
CA ALA A 132 8.67 13.05 9.78
C ALA A 132 10.21 12.87 9.69
N SER A 133 10.87 12.39 10.75
CA SER A 133 12.29 12.05 10.71
C SER A 133 12.47 10.66 10.07
N GLU A 134 13.24 10.62 8.98
CA GLU A 134 13.55 9.45 8.15
C GLU A 134 14.30 8.30 8.86
N GLN A 135 14.51 8.36 10.18
CA GLN A 135 15.31 7.39 10.94
C GLN A 135 14.50 6.48 11.87
N ASN A 136 13.31 6.07 11.44
CA ASN A 136 12.49 5.11 12.20
C ASN A 136 12.84 3.64 11.91
N SER A 137 13.79 3.37 11.01
CA SER A 137 14.32 2.04 10.76
C SER A 137 15.16 1.56 11.94
N LYS A 138 14.83 0.39 12.46
CA LYS A 138 15.55 -0.32 13.52
C LYS A 138 16.57 -1.29 12.92
N TYR A 139 17.05 -2.25 13.72
CA TYR A 139 17.97 -3.27 13.26
C TYR A 139 17.38 -4.10 12.11
N ARG A 140 18.26 -4.58 11.22
CA ARG A 140 17.90 -5.46 10.09
C ARG A 140 17.30 -6.77 10.61
N ILE A 141 16.13 -7.11 10.09
CA ILE A 141 15.42 -8.38 10.31
C ILE A 141 15.75 -9.36 9.18
N PHE A 142 15.91 -8.86 7.95
CA PHE A 142 16.22 -9.69 6.78
C PHE A 142 17.62 -9.43 6.27
N ASP A 143 18.37 -10.51 6.09
CA ASP A 143 19.65 -10.50 5.41
C ASP A 143 19.40 -10.63 3.90
N LEU A 144 19.64 -9.52 3.20
CA LEU A 144 19.51 -9.43 1.76
C LEU A 144 20.83 -9.70 1.03
N SER A 145 21.96 -9.81 1.75
CA SER A 145 23.29 -9.95 1.16
C SER A 145 23.43 -11.24 0.34
N GLU A 146 23.81 -11.12 -0.93
CA GLU A 146 24.02 -12.26 -1.84
C GLU A 146 25.21 -13.14 -1.42
N GLU A 147 26.11 -12.62 -0.59
CA GLU A 147 27.38 -13.26 -0.21
C GLU A 147 27.25 -14.44 0.77
N SER A 148 26.04 -14.73 1.26
CA SER A 148 25.81 -15.96 2.02
C SER A 148 25.97 -17.18 1.09
N THR A 149 27.18 -17.74 1.05
CA THR A 149 27.54 -19.04 0.44
C THR A 149 26.79 -20.23 1.07
N THR A 150 25.90 -20.00 2.03
CA THR A 150 25.12 -21.06 2.66
C THR A 150 23.96 -21.54 1.75
N PRO A 151 23.77 -22.86 1.59
CA PRO A 151 22.85 -23.47 0.61
C PRO A 151 21.34 -23.31 0.91
N PHE A 152 20.94 -22.41 1.79
CA PHE A 152 19.57 -22.34 2.35
C PHE A 152 18.65 -21.26 1.74
N ARG A 153 19.07 -20.57 0.67
CA ARG A 153 18.18 -19.66 -0.07
C ARG A 153 17.16 -20.48 -0.85
N THR A 154 15.95 -20.61 -0.31
CA THR A 154 14.84 -21.26 -1.01
C THR A 154 14.40 -20.34 -2.15
N LYS A 155 14.60 -20.81 -3.39
CA LYS A 155 14.01 -20.22 -4.58
C LYS A 155 12.54 -20.64 -4.64
N VAL A 156 11.64 -19.66 -4.82
CA VAL A 156 10.21 -19.89 -4.98
C VAL A 156 9.82 -19.41 -6.36
N LEU A 157 9.16 -20.28 -7.12
CA LEU A 157 8.55 -19.91 -8.39
C LEU A 157 7.16 -19.34 -8.08
N GLU A 158 6.92 -18.09 -8.46
CA GLU A 158 5.61 -17.44 -8.33
C GLU A 158 5.40 -16.61 -9.61
N GLN A 159 4.26 -16.79 -10.29
CA GLN A 159 3.95 -16.08 -11.54
C GLN A 159 5.08 -16.13 -12.60
N ASP A 160 5.64 -17.32 -12.84
CA ASP A 160 6.76 -17.57 -13.78
C ASP A 160 8.07 -16.82 -13.48
N ARG A 161 8.19 -16.27 -12.27
CA ARG A 161 9.42 -15.60 -11.79
C ARG A 161 9.99 -16.35 -10.60
N ILE A 162 11.31 -16.44 -10.56
CA ILE A 162 12.04 -17.08 -9.46
C ILE A 162 12.39 -16.01 -8.43
N PHE A 163 11.76 -16.08 -7.27
CA PHE A 163 12.05 -15.23 -6.13
C PHE A 163 12.99 -15.94 -5.16
N THR A 164 13.97 -15.21 -4.65
CA THR A 164 14.81 -15.69 -3.54
C THR A 164 14.20 -15.21 -2.24
N ARG A 165 13.83 -16.13 -1.34
CA ARG A 165 13.35 -15.73 -0.01
C ARG A 165 14.49 -15.10 0.80
N PRO A 166 14.29 -13.88 1.34
CA PRO A 166 15.22 -13.30 2.28
C PRO A 166 15.45 -14.23 3.47
N LYS A 167 16.72 -14.37 3.88
CA LYS A 167 17.02 -15.08 5.12
C LYS A 167 16.69 -14.13 6.26
N LEU A 168 15.95 -14.60 7.26
CA LEU A 168 15.91 -13.90 8.53
C LEU A 168 17.36 -13.82 9.03
N VAL A 169 17.87 -12.60 9.27
CA VAL A 169 19.09 -12.44 10.06
C VAL A 169 18.88 -13.34 11.26
N GLN A 170 19.83 -14.23 11.59
CA GLN A 170 19.72 -14.98 12.84
C GLN A 170 19.62 -13.92 13.92
N ILE A 171 18.39 -13.66 14.36
CA ILE A 171 18.04 -12.89 15.54
C ILE A 171 18.73 -13.73 16.58
N THR A 172 19.97 -13.34 16.90
CA THR A 172 20.99 -14.12 17.63
C THR A 172 20.21 -14.97 18.57
N GLU A 173 20.18 -16.29 18.30
CA GLU A 173 19.31 -17.23 19.01
C GLU A 173 19.30 -16.74 20.43
N ILE A 174 18.21 -16.08 20.83
CA ILE A 174 18.15 -15.52 22.18
C ILE A 174 18.43 -16.78 22.95
N ASN A 175 19.56 -16.79 23.67
CA ASN A 175 20.03 -17.95 24.41
C ASN A 175 19.05 -18.05 25.56
N VAL A 176 17.82 -18.44 25.23
CA VAL A 176 16.72 -18.78 26.09
C VAL A 176 17.19 -20.11 26.62
N ARG A 177 18.14 -20.02 27.58
CA ARG A 177 18.50 -21.12 28.44
C ARG A 177 17.16 -21.68 28.90
N LYS A 178 16.99 -22.98 28.70
CA LYS A 178 15.84 -23.76 29.17
C LYS A 178 15.70 -23.56 30.68
N GLN A 179 14.97 -22.53 31.12
CA GLN A 179 14.56 -22.33 32.50
C GLN A 179 13.41 -21.32 32.53
N ASP A 180 12.19 -21.85 32.36
CA ASP A 180 10.90 -21.60 33.01
C ASP A 180 10.44 -20.20 33.50
N THR A 181 11.17 -19.12 33.25
CA THR A 181 10.65 -17.75 33.37
C THR A 181 10.83 -17.02 32.05
N TYR A 182 9.75 -16.94 31.28
CA TYR A 182 9.66 -16.03 30.13
C TYR A 182 9.78 -14.60 30.65
N HIS A 183 11.00 -14.07 30.74
CA HIS A 183 11.22 -12.71 31.18
C HIS A 183 10.65 -11.77 30.11
N GLN A 184 9.56 -11.08 30.46
CA GLN A 184 8.97 -10.01 29.66
C GLN A 184 10.02 -9.04 29.11
N ALA A 185 11.09 -8.82 29.87
CA ALA A 185 12.25 -8.02 29.48
C ALA A 185 12.83 -8.43 28.11
N TYR A 186 12.87 -9.71 27.75
CA TYR A 186 13.36 -10.14 26.43
C TYR A 186 12.43 -9.71 25.29
N TYR A 187 11.12 -9.76 25.49
CA TYR A 187 10.16 -9.29 24.49
C TYR A 187 10.21 -7.77 24.35
N ASN A 188 10.36 -7.06 25.45
CA ASN A 188 10.53 -5.60 25.46
C ASN A 188 11.83 -5.22 24.73
N GLN A 189 12.96 -5.84 25.09
CA GLN A 189 14.24 -5.63 24.42
C GLN A 189 14.17 -5.98 22.93
N PHE A 190 13.46 -7.05 22.57
CA PHE A 190 13.24 -7.42 21.18
C PHE A 190 12.48 -6.33 20.41
N ILE A 191 11.40 -5.77 20.97
CA ILE A 191 10.65 -4.68 20.34
C ILE A 191 11.47 -3.38 20.31
N GLU A 192 12.26 -3.10 21.33
CA GLU A 192 13.16 -1.93 21.34
C GLU A 192 14.22 -2.03 20.23
N THR A 193 14.75 -3.23 20.03
CA THR A 193 15.81 -3.54 19.06
C THR A 193 15.28 -3.62 17.63
N TYR A 194 14.19 -4.34 17.39
CA TYR A 194 13.68 -4.63 16.04
C TYR A 194 12.34 -3.95 15.72
N GLY A 195 11.81 -3.14 16.63
CA GLY A 195 10.49 -2.54 16.46
C GLY A 195 9.34 -3.55 16.61
N THR A 196 8.13 -3.09 16.28
CA THR A 196 6.89 -3.88 16.38
C THR A 196 6.46 -4.49 15.04
N HIS A 197 6.97 -3.96 13.94
CA HIS A 197 6.58 -4.33 12.59
C HIS A 197 7.80 -4.45 11.67
N TYR A 198 7.61 -5.15 10.56
CA TYR A 198 8.52 -5.13 9.44
C TYR A 198 7.76 -4.67 8.20
N ILE A 199 8.47 -4.11 7.22
CA ILE A 199 7.89 -3.72 5.95
C ILE A 199 7.85 -4.94 5.03
N SER A 200 6.66 -5.32 4.57
CA SER A 200 6.51 -6.41 3.60
C SER A 200 6.51 -5.91 2.17
N ARG A 201 6.13 -4.64 1.96
CA ARG A 201 5.97 -4.01 0.65
C ARG A 201 6.24 -2.53 0.77
N ILE A 202 6.95 -1.98 -0.20
CA ILE A 202 7.09 -0.54 -0.41
C ILE A 202 6.48 -0.17 -1.76
N ILE A 203 6.01 1.05 -1.85
CA ILE A 203 5.77 1.74 -3.12
C ILE A 203 6.87 2.77 -3.24
N VAL A 204 7.61 2.73 -4.35
CA VAL A 204 8.68 3.68 -4.65
C VAL A 204 8.23 4.59 -5.79
N GLY A 205 8.63 5.86 -5.73
CA GLY A 205 8.25 6.87 -6.71
C GLY A 205 8.69 8.26 -6.25
N GLY A 206 7.84 9.26 -6.43
CA GLY A 206 8.03 10.57 -5.82
C GLY A 206 6.74 11.09 -5.21
N THR A 207 6.85 11.97 -4.23
CA THR A 207 5.75 12.77 -3.71
C THR A 207 6.04 14.25 -3.97
N ALA A 208 5.02 14.99 -4.36
CA ALA A 208 5.06 16.44 -4.49
C ALA A 208 3.90 17.01 -3.67
N HIS A 209 4.20 17.85 -2.70
CA HIS A 209 3.23 18.57 -1.90
C HIS A 209 3.24 20.03 -2.32
N LEU A 210 2.11 20.52 -2.83
CA LEU A 210 1.95 21.91 -3.23
C LEU A 210 1.13 22.65 -2.16
N TYR A 211 1.71 23.69 -1.59
CA TYR A 211 1.07 24.51 -0.57
C TYR A 211 0.82 25.90 -1.13
N THR A 212 -0.42 26.36 -1.11
CA THR A 212 -0.77 27.74 -1.45
C THR A 212 -1.22 28.44 -0.17
N LEU A 213 -0.39 29.38 0.27
CA LEU A 213 -0.68 30.29 1.38
C LEU A 213 -1.44 31.49 0.84
N LEU A 214 -2.40 31.98 1.62
CA LEU A 214 -3.21 33.13 1.29
C LEU A 214 -3.12 34.16 2.40
N ASP A 215 -2.94 35.43 2.02
CA ASP A 215 -3.08 36.53 2.96
C ASP A 215 -4.54 36.59 3.42
N SER A 216 -4.72 36.77 4.72
CA SER A 216 -6.03 37.05 5.33
C SER A 216 -6.81 38.19 4.65
N SER A 217 -6.12 39.15 4.02
CA SER A 217 -6.74 40.26 3.28
C SER A 217 -7.50 39.78 2.04
N TYR A 218 -7.08 38.68 1.42
CA TYR A 218 -7.75 38.11 0.26
C TYR A 218 -9.08 37.46 0.66
N HIS A 219 -9.09 36.70 1.75
CA HIS A 219 -10.30 36.08 2.30
C HIS A 219 -11.37 37.10 2.72
N LYS A 220 -10.98 38.33 3.06
CA LYS A 220 -11.92 39.40 3.43
C LYS A 220 -12.67 40.01 2.24
N VAL A 221 -12.15 39.84 1.01
CA VAL A 221 -12.68 40.51 -0.19
C VAL A 221 -13.07 39.55 -1.31
N SER A 222 -12.69 38.28 -1.21
CA SER A 222 -12.97 37.25 -2.18
C SER A 222 -13.79 36.14 -1.54
N SER A 223 -14.78 35.66 -2.28
CA SER A 223 -15.62 34.53 -1.87
C SER A 223 -14.80 33.24 -1.78
N TYR A 224 -15.27 32.22 -1.08
CA TYR A 224 -14.58 30.93 -1.04
C TYR A 224 -14.55 30.23 -2.41
N GLU A 225 -15.63 30.30 -3.21
CA GLU A 225 -15.66 29.79 -4.59
C GLU A 225 -14.55 30.40 -5.41
N GLU A 226 -14.42 31.70 -5.29
CA GLU A 226 -13.39 32.46 -5.97
C GLU A 226 -12.03 32.00 -5.46
N THR A 227 -11.83 31.95 -4.16
CA THR A 227 -10.56 31.52 -3.55
C THR A 227 -10.18 30.09 -3.96
N SER A 228 -11.10 29.14 -3.86
CA SER A 228 -10.91 27.74 -4.24
C SER A 228 -10.68 27.58 -5.73
N SER A 229 -11.43 28.32 -6.56
CA SER A 229 -11.21 28.40 -8.01
C SER A 229 -9.81 28.94 -8.31
N GLN A 230 -9.38 30.00 -7.63
CA GLN A 230 -8.06 30.60 -7.80
C GLN A 230 -6.92 29.70 -7.30
N VAL A 231 -7.10 28.98 -6.18
CA VAL A 231 -6.14 27.97 -5.68
C VAL A 231 -6.07 26.77 -6.64
N SER A 232 -7.20 26.33 -7.17
CA SER A 232 -7.25 25.25 -8.16
C SER A 232 -6.60 25.66 -9.47
N LEU A 233 -6.86 26.90 -9.93
CA LEU A 233 -6.17 27.50 -11.05
C LEU A 233 -4.67 27.60 -10.75
N MET A 234 -4.26 27.93 -9.52
CA MET A 234 -2.84 27.98 -9.13
C MET A 234 -2.19 26.61 -9.13
N PHE A 235 -2.88 25.58 -8.65
CA PHE A 235 -2.43 24.20 -8.74
C PHE A 235 -2.32 23.75 -10.20
N GLN A 236 -3.33 24.00 -11.02
CA GLN A 236 -3.30 23.72 -12.46
C GLN A 236 -2.18 24.49 -13.15
N TYR A 237 -2.02 25.78 -12.85
CA TYR A 237 -0.94 26.59 -13.37
C TYR A 237 0.40 25.95 -13.02
N LYS A 238 0.68 25.67 -11.74
CA LYS A 238 1.97 25.08 -11.32
C LYS A 238 2.19 23.66 -11.83
N GLY A 239 1.15 22.81 -11.85
CA GLY A 239 1.22 21.43 -12.34
C GLY A 239 1.35 21.34 -13.85
N SER A 240 0.55 22.12 -14.60
CA SER A 240 0.61 22.19 -16.07
C SER A 240 1.87 22.90 -16.58
N TYR A 241 2.38 23.89 -15.83
CA TYR A 241 3.64 24.56 -16.14
C TYR A 241 4.83 23.60 -16.19
N GLY A 242 4.74 22.46 -15.48
CA GLY A 242 5.76 21.42 -15.46
C GLY A 242 5.50 20.17 -16.31
N GLN A 243 4.35 20.01 -16.98
CA GLN A 243 4.09 18.80 -17.78
C GLN A 243 3.93 19.03 -19.28
N TYR A 244 3.43 20.18 -19.72
CA TYR A 244 2.91 20.28 -21.11
C TYR A 244 3.40 21.47 -21.92
N GLY A 245 4.14 22.41 -21.35
CA GLY A 245 4.60 23.61 -22.08
C GLY A 245 3.48 24.44 -22.74
N SER A 246 2.21 24.06 -22.51
CA SER A 246 1.02 24.64 -23.11
C SER A 246 0.44 25.73 -22.21
N ASP A 247 -0.38 26.58 -22.83
CA ASP A 247 -0.94 27.90 -22.47
C ASP A 247 -1.15 28.28 -20.99
N THR A 248 -0.11 28.15 -20.16
CA THR A 248 -0.12 28.59 -18.76
C THR A 248 -0.36 30.09 -18.61
N ASN A 249 -0.14 30.86 -19.68
CA ASN A 249 -0.52 32.26 -19.77
C ASN A 249 -2.04 32.46 -19.68
N GLN A 250 -2.84 31.55 -20.26
CA GLN A 250 -4.31 31.63 -20.17
C GLN A 250 -4.80 31.30 -18.75
N ILE A 251 -4.21 30.30 -18.11
CA ILE A 251 -4.53 29.93 -16.71
C ILE A 251 -4.07 31.03 -15.74
N TRP A 252 -2.90 31.62 -15.98
CA TRP A 252 -2.44 32.77 -15.20
C TRP A 252 -3.33 34.01 -15.45
N ALA A 253 -3.76 34.24 -16.69
CA ALA A 253 -4.64 35.35 -17.03
C ALA A 253 -6.05 35.20 -16.43
N SER A 254 -6.55 33.96 -16.27
CA SER A 254 -7.83 33.69 -15.61
C SER A 254 -7.76 33.84 -14.08
N MET A 255 -6.56 33.92 -13.52
CA MET A 255 -6.40 34.26 -12.11
C MET A 255 -6.61 35.76 -11.87
N LYS A 256 -7.31 36.09 -10.79
CA LYS A 256 -7.53 37.45 -10.33
C LYS A 256 -6.24 38.07 -9.85
N GLU A 257 -6.07 39.34 -10.19
CA GLU A 257 -4.86 40.09 -9.85
C GLU A 257 -4.68 40.27 -8.33
N THR A 258 -5.78 40.36 -7.58
CA THR A 258 -5.75 40.38 -6.12
C THR A 258 -5.19 39.08 -5.59
N PHE A 259 -5.66 37.92 -6.07
CA PHE A 259 -5.18 36.59 -5.65
C PHE A 259 -3.69 36.43 -5.90
N LYS A 260 -3.21 36.81 -7.08
CA LYS A 260 -1.78 36.72 -7.43
C LYS A 260 -0.89 37.53 -6.48
N LYS A 261 -1.38 38.68 -6.01
CA LYS A 261 -0.62 39.57 -5.10
C LYS A 261 -0.66 39.11 -3.64
N THR A 262 -1.69 38.38 -3.25
CA THR A 262 -1.95 37.98 -1.87
C THR A 262 -1.82 36.48 -1.65
N SER A 263 -1.28 35.73 -2.62
CA SER A 263 -1.01 34.30 -2.49
C SER A 263 0.48 34.03 -2.64
N ALA A 264 0.96 33.03 -1.89
CA ALA A 264 2.31 32.52 -2.02
C ALA A 264 2.23 31.00 -2.12
N THR A 265 2.80 30.43 -3.17
CA THR A 265 2.84 28.97 -3.33
C THR A 265 4.25 28.47 -3.15
N PHE A 266 4.41 27.40 -2.38
CA PHE A 266 5.66 26.66 -2.28
C PHE A 266 5.42 25.17 -2.44
N SER A 267 6.46 24.46 -2.85
CA SER A 267 6.40 23.03 -3.16
C SER A 267 7.41 22.29 -2.30
N ILE A 268 7.02 21.14 -1.75
CA ILE A 268 7.93 20.20 -1.13
C ILE A 268 7.95 18.93 -1.99
N PHE A 269 9.13 18.60 -2.49
CA PHE A 269 9.35 17.47 -3.38
C PHE A 269 10.13 16.37 -2.65
N GLN A 270 9.76 15.12 -2.89
CA GLN A 270 10.55 13.94 -2.54
C GLN A 270 10.66 13.05 -3.78
N PRO A 271 11.87 12.68 -4.25
CA PRO A 271 13.18 13.16 -3.77
C PRO A 271 13.31 14.69 -3.85
N PRO A 272 14.12 15.30 -2.97
CA PRO A 272 14.30 16.75 -2.96
C PRO A 272 14.99 17.21 -4.26
N VAL A 273 14.54 18.34 -4.80
CA VAL A 273 15.18 19.03 -5.93
C VAL A 273 15.94 20.25 -5.41
N ALA A 274 17.10 20.54 -6.02
CA ALA A 274 18.02 21.60 -5.55
C ALA A 274 17.49 23.03 -5.78
N SER A 275 16.41 23.19 -6.55
CA SER A 275 15.82 24.47 -6.91
C SER A 275 14.40 24.55 -6.35
N GLN A 276 14.05 25.66 -5.69
CA GLN A 276 12.78 25.85 -4.99
C GLN A 276 11.82 26.86 -5.65
N ASN A 277 12.18 27.51 -6.78
CA ASN A 277 11.43 28.68 -7.25
C ASN A 277 11.15 28.77 -8.76
N ASN A 278 11.49 27.79 -9.61
CA ASN A 278 11.39 27.94 -11.07
C ASN A 278 10.56 26.85 -11.76
N LYS A 279 10.11 27.14 -13.00
CA LYS A 279 9.45 26.21 -13.95
C LYS A 279 10.10 24.83 -13.98
N SER A 280 11.42 24.84 -13.87
CA SER A 280 12.29 23.67 -13.88
C SER A 280 11.99 22.68 -12.78
N ASP A 281 11.39 23.06 -11.65
CA ASP A 281 11.48 22.25 -10.42
C ASP A 281 10.54 21.05 -10.46
N TRP A 282 9.37 21.19 -11.09
CA TRP A 282 8.46 20.08 -11.32
C TRP A 282 9.01 19.10 -12.35
N GLU A 283 9.50 19.58 -13.49
CA GLU A 283 10.10 18.73 -14.54
C GLU A 283 11.35 18.03 -14.00
N THR A 284 12.19 18.78 -13.28
CA THR A 284 13.38 18.25 -12.60
C THR A 284 12.97 17.23 -11.55
N TRP A 285 11.92 17.49 -10.75
CA TRP A 285 11.44 16.53 -9.76
C TRP A 285 10.88 15.28 -10.43
N GLN A 286 10.09 15.40 -11.50
CA GLN A 286 9.53 14.25 -12.20
C GLN A 286 10.65 13.38 -12.81
N GLN A 287 11.66 14.00 -13.41
CA GLN A 287 12.87 13.31 -13.88
C GLN A 287 13.66 12.70 -12.72
N THR A 288 13.85 13.45 -11.63
CA THR A 288 14.59 12.99 -10.44
C THR A 288 13.87 11.84 -9.76
N ALA A 289 12.54 11.87 -9.63
CA ALA A 289 11.72 10.79 -9.08
C ALA A 289 11.73 9.55 -10.00
N GLY A 290 11.81 9.75 -11.32
CA GLY A 290 11.98 8.66 -12.28
C GLY A 290 13.35 8.00 -12.19
N ASN A 291 14.41 8.79 -12.01
CA ASN A 291 15.80 8.32 -11.95
C ASN A 291 16.22 7.84 -10.55
N TYR A 292 15.65 8.45 -9.50
CA TYR A 292 15.99 8.27 -8.09
C TYR A 292 14.71 8.22 -7.25
N PRO A 293 13.84 7.21 -7.45
CA PRO A 293 12.60 7.12 -6.70
C PRO A 293 12.88 6.97 -5.20
N VAL A 294 12.02 7.52 -4.36
CA VAL A 294 12.03 7.38 -2.90
C VAL A 294 10.84 6.54 -2.45
N VAL A 295 10.87 6.05 -1.21
CA VAL A 295 9.75 5.30 -0.64
C VAL A 295 8.58 6.24 -0.36
N VAL A 296 7.50 6.11 -1.12
CA VAL A 296 6.29 6.94 -0.98
C VAL A 296 5.23 6.29 -0.09
N ASN A 297 5.23 4.96 0.02
CA ASN A 297 4.29 4.23 0.87
C ASN A 297 4.88 2.90 1.36
N ARG A 298 4.40 2.40 2.50
CA ARG A 298 4.89 1.20 3.19
C ARG A 298 3.71 0.36 3.68
N THR A 299 3.74 -0.95 3.43
CA THR A 299 2.84 -1.93 4.05
C THR A 299 3.58 -2.64 5.17
N LEU A 300 2.99 -2.59 6.37
CA LEU A 300 3.59 -3.12 7.60
C LEU A 300 2.90 -4.40 8.05
N PHE A 301 3.69 -5.38 8.47
CA PHE A 301 3.21 -6.57 9.15
C PHE A 301 3.83 -6.66 10.53
N SER A 302 3.07 -7.11 11.52
CA SER A 302 3.61 -7.26 12.87
C SER A 302 4.68 -8.36 12.91
N ILE A 303 5.79 -8.08 13.58
CA ILE A 303 6.98 -8.93 13.61
C ILE A 303 6.73 -10.31 14.24
N HIS A 304 5.72 -10.45 15.11
CA HIS A 304 5.33 -11.75 15.67
C HIS A 304 4.92 -12.76 14.60
N ASN A 305 4.47 -12.32 13.42
CA ASN A 305 4.11 -13.20 12.30
C ASN A 305 5.30 -13.96 11.71
N LEU A 306 6.53 -13.52 11.98
CA LEU A 306 7.74 -14.22 11.53
C LEU A 306 8.00 -15.50 12.36
N ILE A 307 7.40 -15.62 13.55
CA ILE A 307 7.58 -16.75 14.47
C ILE A 307 6.57 -17.86 14.16
N LYS A 308 6.88 -18.74 13.20
CA LYS A 308 5.93 -19.79 12.77
C LYS A 308 5.90 -21.01 13.71
N ASN A 309 7.06 -21.46 14.18
CA ASN A 309 7.21 -22.78 14.82
C ASN A 309 7.22 -22.73 16.36
N LYS A 310 6.88 -21.58 16.97
CA LYS A 310 6.89 -21.37 18.43
C LYS A 310 5.65 -20.57 18.87
N PRO A 311 4.46 -21.19 18.91
CA PRO A 311 3.19 -20.49 19.10
C PRO A 311 3.12 -19.71 20.41
N THR A 312 3.66 -20.24 21.51
CA THR A 312 3.72 -19.54 22.81
C THR A 312 4.53 -18.25 22.72
N ILE A 313 5.69 -18.28 22.05
CA ILE A 313 6.53 -17.09 21.87
C ILE A 313 5.84 -16.08 20.96
N ARG A 314 5.25 -16.55 19.86
CA ARG A 314 4.48 -15.73 18.93
C ARG A 314 3.36 -14.98 19.64
N GLU A 315 2.57 -15.69 20.44
CA GLU A 315 1.43 -15.13 21.14
C GLU A 315 1.85 -14.12 22.22
N HIS A 316 2.89 -14.43 22.97
CA HIS A 316 3.42 -13.52 23.99
C HIS A 316 3.97 -12.23 23.36
N LEU A 317 4.71 -12.35 22.25
CA LEU A 317 5.21 -11.21 21.50
C LEU A 317 4.06 -10.38 20.90
N ARG A 318 3.02 -11.02 20.36
CA ARG A 318 1.81 -10.34 19.87
C ARG A 318 1.17 -9.49 20.96
N LYS A 319 0.92 -10.05 22.14
CA LYS A 319 0.34 -9.33 23.29
C LYS A 319 1.23 -8.15 23.72
N THR A 320 2.54 -8.37 23.76
CA THR A 320 3.51 -7.31 24.09
C THR A 320 3.41 -6.15 23.10
N ILE A 321 3.39 -6.45 21.79
CA ILE A 321 3.26 -5.45 20.73
C ILE A 321 1.93 -4.70 20.85
N GLU A 322 0.82 -5.40 21.04
CA GLU A 322 -0.50 -4.78 21.16
C GLU A 322 -0.58 -3.83 22.36
N PHE A 323 -0.08 -4.25 23.51
CA PHE A 323 0.00 -3.39 24.69
C PHE A 323 0.82 -2.14 24.40
N TYR A 324 2.02 -2.33 23.84
CA TYR A 324 2.94 -1.23 23.53
C TYR A 324 2.32 -0.22 22.55
N LEU A 325 1.65 -0.67 21.48
CA LEU A 325 0.99 0.23 20.52
C LEU A 325 -0.19 0.99 21.13
N GLN A 326 -0.91 0.39 22.08
CA GLN A 326 -2.05 1.02 22.74
C GLN A 326 -1.63 2.02 23.81
N LYS A 327 -0.57 1.72 24.56
CA LYS A 327 -0.17 2.47 25.75
C LYS A 327 1.04 3.37 25.54
N GLY A 328 1.80 3.15 24.45
CA GLY A 328 3.05 3.86 24.19
C GLY A 328 4.19 3.49 25.15
N VAL A 329 4.00 2.48 26.02
CA VAL A 329 4.98 2.04 27.02
C VAL A 329 5.11 0.51 27.01
N MET A 330 6.29 0.00 27.35
CA MET A 330 6.55 -1.44 27.39
C MET A 330 5.86 -2.09 28.60
N PRO A 331 5.16 -3.23 28.42
CA PRO A 331 4.46 -3.87 29.53
C PRO A 331 5.41 -4.63 30.47
N THR A 332 4.96 -4.78 31.71
CA THR A 332 5.44 -5.78 32.67
C THR A 332 4.70 -7.12 32.46
N LEU A 333 5.27 -8.21 33.00
CA LEU A 333 4.63 -9.53 32.93
C LEU A 333 3.25 -9.54 33.63
N ALA A 334 3.12 -8.79 34.74
CA ALA A 334 1.87 -8.66 35.47
C ALA A 334 0.79 -7.95 34.65
N GLU A 335 1.14 -6.92 33.88
CA GLU A 335 0.18 -6.20 33.02
C GLU A 335 -0.30 -7.05 31.85
N LEU A 336 0.59 -7.84 31.23
CA LEU A 336 0.18 -8.79 30.19
C LEU A 336 -0.72 -9.90 30.77
N ASN A 337 -0.35 -10.47 31.92
CA ASN A 337 -1.13 -11.54 32.54
C ASN A 337 -2.46 -11.04 33.11
N GLY A 338 -2.52 -9.80 33.62
CA GLY A 338 -3.74 -9.14 34.05
C GLY A 338 -4.73 -8.88 32.91
N GLN A 339 -4.26 -8.84 31.66
CA GLN A 339 -5.14 -8.78 30.49
C GLN A 339 -5.68 -10.16 30.06
N ILE A 340 -5.01 -11.28 30.42
CA ILE A 340 -5.39 -12.65 30.00
C ILE A 340 -6.76 -13.07 30.54
N THR A 341 -7.19 -12.55 31.69
CA THR A 341 -8.55 -12.81 32.21
C THR A 341 -9.65 -12.06 31.46
N SER A 342 -9.33 -11.25 30.45
CA SER A 342 -10.34 -10.48 29.71
C SER A 342 -10.40 -10.74 28.20
N ARG A 343 -9.35 -11.27 27.57
CA ARG A 343 -9.30 -11.47 26.10
C ARG A 343 -8.38 -12.62 25.67
N SER A 344 -8.78 -13.87 25.91
CA SER A 344 -8.17 -15.02 25.22
C SER A 344 -8.77 -15.18 23.83
N SER A 345 -8.10 -14.66 22.81
CA SER A 345 -8.37 -15.00 21.41
C SER A 345 -7.88 -16.42 21.14
N LEU A 346 -8.76 -17.40 21.30
CA LEU A 346 -8.66 -18.72 20.69
C LEU A 346 -8.65 -18.55 19.18
N ILE A 347 -7.46 -18.42 18.57
CA ILE A 347 -7.32 -18.57 17.12
C ILE A 347 -7.43 -20.07 16.84
N LEU A 348 -8.67 -20.55 16.69
CA LEU A 348 -8.92 -21.83 16.03
C LEU A 348 -8.29 -21.76 14.65
N SER A 349 -7.59 -22.82 14.25
CA SER A 349 -7.07 -22.99 12.90
C SER A 349 -8.24 -22.94 11.92
N LYS A 350 -8.47 -21.77 11.30
CA LYS A 350 -9.46 -21.64 10.23
C LYS A 350 -9.10 -22.62 9.11
N PRO A 351 -10.06 -23.38 8.55
CA PRO A 351 -9.79 -24.21 7.39
C PRO A 351 -9.19 -23.37 6.27
N GLN A 352 -8.25 -23.95 5.55
CA GLN A 352 -7.67 -23.34 4.36
C GLN A 352 -8.81 -23.14 3.36
N ASN A 353 -9.06 -21.89 2.95
CA ASN A 353 -10.13 -21.45 2.03
C ASN A 353 -11.54 -21.21 2.65
N SER A 354 -11.67 -20.88 3.92
CA SER A 354 -12.96 -20.34 4.42
C SER A 354 -13.30 -18.99 3.78
N ILE A 355 -14.59 -18.71 3.58
CA ILE A 355 -15.03 -17.42 3.05
C ILE A 355 -14.60 -16.25 3.95
N MET A 356 -14.21 -15.14 3.33
CA MET A 356 -13.81 -13.93 4.07
C MET A 356 -15.00 -13.31 4.82
N GLY A 357 -14.71 -12.68 5.95
CA GLY A 357 -15.72 -12.02 6.78
C GLY A 357 -16.46 -12.92 7.76
N LEU A 358 -16.10 -14.20 7.86
CA LEU A 358 -16.55 -15.07 8.97
C LEU A 358 -16.12 -14.53 10.33
N ASP A 359 -14.99 -13.83 10.45
CA ASP A 359 -14.58 -13.13 11.67
C ASP A 359 -15.48 -11.94 12.07
N ILE A 360 -16.47 -11.61 11.25
CA ILE A 360 -17.44 -10.55 11.50
C ILE A 360 -18.84 -11.15 11.66
N VAL A 361 -19.31 -11.90 10.65
CA VAL A 361 -20.69 -12.40 10.61
C VAL A 361 -20.86 -13.62 11.51
N GLY A 362 -21.84 -13.51 12.41
CA GLY A 362 -22.07 -14.44 13.51
C GLY A 362 -21.26 -14.11 14.77
N CYS A 363 -20.53 -12.99 14.76
CA CYS A 363 -19.81 -12.51 15.92
C CYS A 363 -20.56 -11.45 16.70
N GLY A 364 -20.24 -11.38 17.98
CA GLY A 364 -20.70 -10.33 18.86
C GLY A 364 -20.27 -8.94 18.39
N TYR A 365 -21.01 -7.91 18.75
CA TYR A 365 -20.70 -6.52 18.42
C TYR A 365 -21.11 -5.59 19.55
N ASP A 366 -20.26 -4.62 19.83
CA ASP A 366 -20.57 -3.53 20.76
C ASP A 366 -20.76 -2.25 19.95
N PRO A 367 -22.01 -1.78 19.77
CA PRO A 367 -22.30 -0.60 18.96
C PRO A 367 -21.90 0.71 19.65
N LEU A 368 -21.64 0.70 20.96
CA LEU A 368 -21.15 1.89 21.65
C LEU A 368 -19.65 2.08 21.38
N LEU A 369 -18.91 0.97 21.34
CA LEU A 369 -17.47 0.98 21.08
C LEU A 369 -17.12 0.81 19.60
N MET A 370 -18.10 0.39 18.78
CA MET A 370 -17.93 -0.02 17.39
C MET A 370 -16.86 -1.10 17.24
N GLU A 371 -17.00 -2.15 18.04
CA GLU A 371 -16.04 -3.26 18.10
C GLU A 371 -16.72 -4.59 17.83
N SER A 372 -16.15 -5.35 16.90
CA SER A 372 -16.38 -6.80 16.86
C SER A 372 -15.89 -7.44 18.15
N LYS A 373 -16.68 -8.37 18.65
CA LYS A 373 -16.49 -9.12 19.89
C LYS A 373 -16.38 -10.60 19.59
N TYR A 374 -16.29 -11.43 20.63
CA TYR A 374 -16.16 -12.86 20.46
C TYR A 374 -17.38 -13.45 19.73
N CYS A 375 -17.16 -14.51 18.95
CA CYS A 375 -18.22 -15.04 18.10
C CYS A 375 -19.21 -15.91 18.86
N LEU A 376 -20.51 -15.67 18.64
CA LEU A 376 -21.56 -16.42 19.32
C LEU A 376 -21.87 -17.72 18.60
N PHE A 377 -21.74 -17.76 17.27
CA PHE A 377 -21.98 -18.96 16.49
C PHE A 377 -20.67 -19.71 16.16
N ASP A 378 -20.78 -21.02 15.98
CA ASP A 378 -19.68 -21.90 15.63
C ASP A 378 -19.38 -21.83 14.13
N GLN A 379 -18.25 -21.20 13.81
CA GLN A 379 -17.79 -20.99 12.44
C GLN A 379 -17.04 -22.19 11.86
N ASN A 380 -16.84 -23.26 12.64
CA ASN A 380 -16.08 -24.44 12.22
C ASN A 380 -16.97 -25.59 11.80
N ASN A 381 -18.29 -25.41 11.86
CA ASN A 381 -19.26 -26.41 11.47
C ASN A 381 -19.46 -26.41 9.95
N PHE A 382 -18.46 -26.82 9.19
CA PHE A 382 -18.56 -27.00 7.74
C PHE A 382 -19.17 -28.38 7.44
N THR A 383 -20.22 -28.45 6.62
CA THR A 383 -20.48 -29.69 5.87
C THR A 383 -19.68 -29.66 4.58
N ASP A 384 -19.27 -30.83 4.09
CA ASP A 384 -18.37 -30.95 2.93
C ASP A 384 -18.96 -30.40 1.61
N ASN A 385 -20.22 -29.97 1.59
CA ASN A 385 -20.96 -29.70 0.35
C ASN A 385 -21.21 -28.21 0.05
N GLU A 386 -21.08 -27.30 1.01
CA GLU A 386 -21.38 -25.87 0.78
C GLU A 386 -20.12 -25.08 0.42
N GLN A 387 -19.95 -24.85 -0.88
CA GLN A 387 -18.91 -23.99 -1.43
C GLN A 387 -19.52 -22.82 -2.20
N TRP A 388 -18.86 -21.67 -2.15
CA TRP A 388 -19.18 -20.50 -2.95
C TRP A 388 -18.00 -20.16 -3.85
N SER A 389 -18.27 -20.01 -5.14
CA SER A 389 -17.30 -19.55 -6.13
C SER A 389 -17.36 -18.04 -6.28
N ASP A 390 -16.20 -17.40 -6.29
CA ASP A 390 -16.11 -15.97 -6.54
C ASP A 390 -16.70 -15.65 -7.94
N PRO A 391 -17.67 -14.71 -8.03
CA PRO A 391 -18.32 -14.38 -9.29
C PRO A 391 -17.36 -13.76 -10.33
N TYR A 392 -16.29 -13.10 -9.87
CA TYR A 392 -15.27 -12.49 -10.71
C TYR A 392 -14.12 -13.45 -11.02
N ASN A 393 -13.81 -14.37 -10.10
CA ASN A 393 -12.80 -15.41 -10.31
C ASN A 393 -13.32 -16.81 -9.95
N LYS A 394 -13.98 -17.46 -10.91
CA LYS A 394 -14.59 -18.80 -10.73
C LYS A 394 -13.61 -19.90 -10.30
N THR A 395 -12.30 -19.69 -10.42
CA THR A 395 -11.28 -20.64 -9.95
C THR A 395 -11.10 -20.62 -8.43
N LEU A 396 -11.52 -19.54 -7.77
CA LEU A 396 -11.51 -19.41 -6.32
C LEU A 396 -12.83 -19.91 -5.76
N THR A 397 -12.76 -20.98 -4.98
CA THR A 397 -13.88 -21.49 -4.21
C THR A 397 -13.59 -21.37 -2.72
N TYR A 398 -14.62 -21.02 -1.97
CA TYR A 398 -14.55 -20.82 -0.53
C TYR A 398 -15.56 -21.73 0.16
N SER A 399 -15.16 -22.36 1.26
CA SER A 399 -16.06 -23.14 2.10
C SER A 399 -16.93 -22.21 2.96
N ILE A 400 -18.22 -22.53 3.04
CA ILE A 400 -19.20 -21.81 3.87
C ILE A 400 -19.61 -22.73 5.04
N PRO A 401 -19.61 -22.25 6.30
CA PRO A 401 -20.10 -23.04 7.41
C PRO A 401 -21.63 -23.20 7.35
N ASN A 402 -22.14 -24.29 7.92
CA ASN A 402 -23.58 -24.58 7.98
C ASN A 402 -24.36 -23.46 8.67
N GLY A 403 -25.39 -22.96 7.98
CA GLY A 403 -26.21 -21.85 8.49
C GLY A 403 -25.66 -20.47 8.15
N TRP A 404 -24.64 -20.38 7.29
CA TRP A 404 -24.26 -19.15 6.60
C TRP A 404 -24.67 -19.27 5.13
N PHE A 405 -25.00 -18.15 4.51
CA PHE A 405 -25.23 -18.10 3.08
C PHE A 405 -24.64 -16.84 2.50
N VAL A 406 -24.28 -16.94 1.22
CA VAL A 406 -23.56 -15.92 0.49
C VAL A 406 -24.40 -15.53 -0.70
N VAL A 407 -24.72 -14.24 -0.78
CA VAL A 407 -25.47 -13.67 -1.90
C VAL A 407 -24.51 -12.77 -2.66
N ASN A 408 -24.23 -13.09 -3.92
CA ASN A 408 -23.47 -12.19 -4.78
C ASN A 408 -24.23 -10.87 -4.88
N THR A 409 -23.55 -9.75 -4.63
CA THR A 409 -24.11 -8.43 -4.90
C THR A 409 -23.69 -8.05 -6.30
N PRO A 410 -24.60 -8.10 -7.30
CA PRO A 410 -24.24 -7.98 -8.72
C PRO A 410 -23.74 -6.58 -9.11
N GLU A 411 -23.91 -5.59 -8.24
CA GLU A 411 -23.54 -4.21 -8.50
C GLU A 411 -22.78 -3.67 -7.29
N SER A 412 -21.63 -3.05 -7.54
CA SER A 412 -21.01 -2.16 -6.56
C SER A 412 -22.04 -1.09 -6.22
N LEU A 413 -22.71 -1.21 -5.08
CA LEU A 413 -23.53 -0.13 -4.54
C LEU A 413 -22.58 1.02 -4.22
N THR A 414 -22.38 1.89 -5.21
CA THR A 414 -21.72 3.17 -5.04
C THR A 414 -22.72 4.07 -4.33
N PHE A 415 -22.76 3.95 -3.02
CA PHE A 415 -23.39 4.97 -2.20
C PHE A 415 -22.46 6.17 -2.21
N ASP A 416 -22.76 7.15 -3.06
CA ASP A 416 -22.14 8.48 -3.01
C ASP A 416 -23.02 9.36 -2.13
N GLY A 417 -22.65 9.42 -0.86
CA GLY A 417 -23.37 10.20 0.13
C GLY A 417 -22.45 11.22 0.74
N SER A 418 -22.90 12.47 0.78
CA SER A 418 -22.31 13.52 1.61
C SER A 418 -23.11 13.64 2.88
N ILE A 419 -22.48 13.44 4.04
CA ILE A 419 -23.09 13.70 5.33
C ILE A 419 -22.46 14.96 5.89
N LEU A 420 -23.28 15.99 6.02
CA LEU A 420 -22.93 17.19 6.75
C LEU A 420 -22.98 16.92 8.25
N ILE A 421 -21.94 17.34 8.96
CA ILE A 421 -21.83 17.22 10.41
C ILE A 421 -21.52 18.60 10.97
N THR A 422 -22.55 19.24 11.54
CA THR A 422 -22.52 20.57 12.17
C THR A 422 -22.66 20.52 13.69
N SER A 423 -22.63 19.33 14.28
CA SER A 423 -22.54 19.15 15.72
C SER A 423 -21.93 17.78 16.03
N ILE A 424 -21.42 17.62 17.25
CA ILE A 424 -21.01 16.28 17.70
C ILE A 424 -22.19 15.31 17.77
N GLU A 425 -23.40 15.81 18.03
CA GLU A 425 -24.58 14.98 18.03
C GLU A 425 -24.90 14.53 16.61
N ASP A 426 -24.65 15.35 15.59
CA ASP A 426 -24.77 14.96 14.18
C ASP A 426 -23.66 13.99 13.76
N TYR A 427 -22.46 14.09 14.35
CA TYR A 427 -21.40 13.09 14.17
C TYR A 427 -21.80 11.75 14.78
N PHE A 428 -22.23 11.75 16.04
CA PHE A 428 -22.71 10.54 16.68
C PHE A 428 -23.98 10.04 16.02
N ARG A 429 -24.85 10.91 15.49
CA ARG A 429 -26.04 10.53 14.74
C ARG A 429 -25.68 9.97 13.38
N SER A 430 -24.72 10.50 12.63
CA SER A 430 -24.30 9.92 11.35
C SER A 430 -23.73 8.51 11.57
N ILE A 431 -22.94 8.35 12.62
CA ILE A 431 -22.42 7.06 13.06
C ILE A 431 -23.55 6.13 13.56
N ARG A 432 -24.49 6.62 14.40
CA ARG A 432 -25.57 5.81 15.01
C ARG A 432 -26.74 5.52 14.06
N THR A 433 -27.06 6.40 13.12
CA THR A 433 -28.18 6.25 12.18
C THR A 433 -27.87 5.14 11.18
N VAL A 434 -26.60 5.02 10.83
CA VAL A 434 -26.02 3.88 10.15
C VAL A 434 -26.11 2.61 11.02
N ASN A 435 -25.83 2.71 12.33
CA ASN A 435 -25.64 1.53 13.17
C ASN A 435 -26.87 0.95 13.92
N VAL A 436 -28.00 1.67 14.08
CA VAL A 436 -28.99 1.32 15.14
C VAL A 436 -30.45 1.13 14.70
N ARG A 437 -30.85 1.48 13.47
CA ARG A 437 -32.28 1.33 13.07
C ARG A 437 -32.52 0.05 12.26
N LYS A 438 -33.26 -0.89 12.89
CA LYS A 438 -33.97 -2.08 12.35
C LYS A 438 -33.21 -2.86 11.28
N SER A 439 -32.68 -4.03 11.66
CA SER A 439 -32.33 -5.19 10.80
C SER A 439 -32.07 -4.85 9.33
N GLY A 440 -30.89 -4.32 9.01
CA GLY A 440 -30.51 -4.05 7.62
C GLY A 440 -29.50 -2.93 7.40
N ASN A 441 -29.21 -2.11 8.41
CA ASN A 441 -28.26 -1.00 8.25
C ASN A 441 -26.83 -1.35 8.71
N TRP A 442 -25.91 -0.75 7.97
CA TRP A 442 -24.48 -1.03 7.86
C TRP A 442 -23.68 -0.64 9.13
N LEU A 443 -22.56 -1.31 9.42
CA LEU A 443 -21.85 -1.20 10.73
C LEU A 443 -20.42 -0.63 10.69
N GLY A 444 -19.98 0.00 9.60
CA GLY A 444 -18.54 0.16 9.40
C GLY A 444 -17.89 1.36 10.08
N ILE A 445 -17.40 1.17 11.30
CA ILE A 445 -16.20 1.89 11.78
C ILE A 445 -15.33 0.91 12.58
N ASP A 446 -14.11 0.63 12.12
CA ASP A 446 -13.10 -0.08 12.91
C ASP A 446 -12.39 0.90 13.87
N ARG A 447 -12.21 0.48 15.12
CA ARG A 447 -11.77 1.24 16.30
C ARG A 447 -10.42 1.95 16.14
N ARG A 448 -9.54 1.46 15.25
CA ARG A 448 -8.22 2.08 15.04
C ARG A 448 -8.30 3.48 14.45
N HIS A 449 -9.40 3.79 13.77
CA HIS A 449 -9.70 5.13 13.28
C HIS A 449 -10.47 5.94 14.33
N SER A 450 -11.40 5.37 15.10
CA SER A 450 -12.37 6.13 15.91
C SER A 450 -11.80 6.91 17.10
N GLN A 451 -10.81 6.44 17.85
CA GLN A 451 -10.34 7.20 19.04
C GLN A 451 -9.53 8.45 18.66
N LYS A 452 -8.65 8.32 17.66
CA LYS A 452 -7.90 9.45 17.10
C LYS A 452 -8.82 10.37 16.31
N LEU A 453 -9.77 9.82 15.54
CA LEU A 453 -10.77 10.63 14.85
C LEU A 453 -11.73 11.34 15.80
N VAL A 454 -12.16 10.73 16.89
CA VAL A 454 -13.00 11.42 17.88
C VAL A 454 -12.20 12.54 18.56
N THR A 455 -10.93 12.29 18.90
CA THR A 455 -10.09 13.35 19.50
C THR A 455 -9.80 14.48 18.52
N GLU A 456 -9.47 14.16 17.26
CA GLU A 456 -9.30 15.15 16.20
C GLU A 456 -10.61 15.83 15.82
N PHE A 457 -11.72 15.12 15.86
CA PHE A 457 -13.06 15.68 15.67
C PHE A 457 -13.34 16.67 16.78
N TYR A 458 -13.14 16.31 18.05
CA TYR A 458 -13.30 17.23 19.17
C TYR A 458 -12.40 18.46 19.03
N ARG A 459 -11.13 18.26 18.67
CA ARG A 459 -10.17 19.34 18.45
C ARG A 459 -10.66 20.29 17.36
N ARG A 460 -10.89 19.77 16.15
CA ARG A 460 -11.28 20.57 14.97
C ARG A 460 -12.66 21.18 15.10
N PHE A 461 -13.61 20.42 15.62
CA PHE A 461 -15.00 20.84 15.73
C PHE A 461 -15.20 21.91 16.82
N TYR A 462 -14.62 21.72 18.01
CA TYR A 462 -14.86 22.62 19.15
C TYR A 462 -13.77 23.64 19.43
N GLN A 463 -12.50 23.32 19.14
CA GLN A 463 -11.40 24.27 19.36
C GLN A 463 -11.22 25.14 18.12
N ASP A 464 -11.30 24.53 16.94
CA ASP A 464 -10.99 25.22 15.69
C ASP A 464 -12.26 25.74 14.97
N ASN A 465 -13.46 25.42 15.45
CA ASN A 465 -14.76 25.77 14.84
C ASN A 465 -14.90 25.29 13.38
N TYR A 466 -14.64 24.01 13.14
CA TYR A 466 -14.82 23.39 11.82
C TYR A 466 -16.10 22.54 11.78
N ASN A 467 -16.80 22.61 10.66
CA ASN A 467 -17.76 21.61 10.23
C ASN A 467 -17.07 20.53 9.38
N LEU A 468 -17.73 19.38 9.26
CA LEU A 468 -17.22 18.23 8.52
C LEU A 468 -18.23 17.80 7.46
N VAL A 469 -17.78 17.63 6.22
CA VAL A 469 -18.48 16.83 5.23
C VAL A 469 -17.76 15.49 5.07
N LEU A 470 -18.49 14.42 5.30
CA LEU A 470 -18.04 13.06 5.04
C LEU A 470 -18.55 12.60 3.69
N ARG A 471 -17.63 12.22 2.80
CA ARG A 471 -17.93 11.44 1.60
C ARG A 471 -17.56 10.00 1.84
N MET A 472 -18.45 9.11 1.42
CA MET A 472 -18.17 7.70 1.40
C MET A 472 -18.32 7.18 -0.02
N LYS A 473 -17.44 6.27 -0.42
CA LYS A 473 -17.65 5.40 -1.59
C LYS A 473 -17.45 3.97 -1.13
N GLN A 474 -18.46 3.13 -1.37
CA GLN A 474 -18.44 1.72 -1.02
C GLN A 474 -18.48 0.84 -2.28
N ILE A 475 -17.86 -0.32 -2.19
CA ILE A 475 -17.97 -1.41 -3.16
C ILE A 475 -18.29 -2.66 -2.35
N GLY A 476 -19.46 -3.26 -2.60
CA GLY A 476 -19.82 -4.59 -2.10
C GLY A 476 -19.60 -5.64 -3.19
N TRP A 477 -19.02 -6.78 -2.83
CA TRP A 477 -18.81 -7.94 -3.71
C TRP A 477 -19.83 -9.05 -3.43
N TYR A 478 -20.14 -9.28 -2.15
CA TYR A 478 -21.18 -10.21 -1.73
C TYR A 478 -21.70 -9.84 -0.34
N THR A 479 -22.90 -10.31 -0.02
CA THR A 479 -23.45 -10.28 1.33
C THR A 479 -23.26 -11.65 1.97
N LEU A 480 -22.62 -11.69 3.14
CA LEU A 480 -22.53 -12.88 3.98
C LEU A 480 -23.55 -12.73 5.12
N SER A 481 -24.38 -13.74 5.35
CA SER A 481 -25.40 -13.70 6.39
C SER A 481 -25.52 -15.04 7.12
N VAL A 482 -25.98 -15.01 8.37
CA VAL A 482 -26.43 -16.20 9.10
C VAL A 482 -27.91 -16.46 8.82
N THR A 483 -28.32 -17.72 8.85
CA THR A 483 -29.72 -18.13 8.75
C THR A 483 -30.52 -17.58 9.93
N ALA A 484 -31.66 -16.96 9.64
CA ALA A 484 -32.56 -16.47 10.69
C ALA A 484 -33.24 -17.62 11.44
N PHE A 485 -33.46 -18.76 10.78
CA PHE A 485 -33.96 -19.98 11.40
C PHE A 485 -33.70 -21.22 10.50
N PRO A 486 -33.24 -22.37 11.05
CA PRO A 486 -32.67 -22.48 12.39
C PRO A 486 -31.40 -21.63 12.52
N TYR A 487 -31.15 -21.09 13.70
CA TYR A 487 -29.90 -20.38 13.94
C TYR A 487 -28.72 -21.36 13.88
N PRO A 488 -27.54 -20.90 13.45
CA PRO A 488 -26.34 -21.71 13.54
C PRO A 488 -26.07 -22.16 14.98
N LYS A 489 -25.36 -23.29 15.10
CA LYS A 489 -24.96 -23.83 16.41
C LYS A 489 -24.14 -22.78 17.17
N LEU A 490 -24.42 -22.61 18.47
CA LEU A 490 -23.63 -21.72 19.31
C LEU A 490 -22.19 -22.23 19.45
N ASN A 491 -21.24 -21.29 19.47
CA ASN A 491 -19.87 -21.56 19.87
C ASN A 491 -19.88 -22.17 21.29
N PRO A 492 -19.11 -23.24 21.56
CA PRO A 492 -19.09 -23.87 22.88
C PRO A 492 -18.80 -22.89 24.02
N THR A 493 -17.95 -21.89 23.78
CA THR A 493 -17.62 -20.85 24.76
C THR A 493 -18.82 -19.95 25.04
N ALA A 494 -19.55 -19.55 23.99
CA ALA A 494 -20.76 -18.76 24.14
C ALA A 494 -21.85 -19.55 24.86
N GLN A 495 -22.05 -20.82 24.51
CA GLN A 495 -23.01 -21.70 25.19
C GLN A 495 -22.72 -21.82 26.68
N ILE A 496 -21.46 -22.04 27.07
CA ILE A 496 -21.04 -22.09 28.47
C ILE A 496 -21.31 -20.74 29.15
N ALA A 497 -20.99 -19.62 28.51
CA ALA A 497 -21.24 -18.30 29.06
C ALA A 497 -22.74 -18.06 29.28
N PHE A 498 -23.60 -18.40 28.32
CA PHE A 498 -25.06 -18.31 28.45
C PHE A 498 -25.59 -19.15 29.61
N ASN A 499 -25.13 -20.40 29.73
CA ASN A 499 -25.56 -21.30 30.82
C ASN A 499 -25.15 -20.81 32.21
N ASN A 500 -24.12 -19.95 32.30
CA ASN A 500 -23.63 -19.38 33.56
C ASN A 500 -24.23 -17.99 33.87
N LEU A 501 -25.09 -17.44 33.02
CA LEU A 501 -25.79 -16.20 33.33
C LEU A 501 -26.86 -16.44 34.39
N PRO A 502 -27.04 -15.52 35.36
CA PRO A 502 -28.16 -15.58 36.29
C PRO A 502 -29.50 -15.61 35.56
N THR A 503 -30.47 -16.37 36.08
CA THR A 503 -31.82 -16.47 35.49
C THR A 503 -32.56 -15.13 35.47
N TYR A 504 -32.25 -14.24 36.41
CA TYR A 504 -32.83 -12.90 36.52
C TYR A 504 -31.73 -11.85 36.64
N PHE A 505 -31.97 -10.66 36.11
CA PHE A 505 -31.07 -9.54 36.31
C PHE A 505 -31.21 -8.98 37.74
N ASP A 506 -30.13 -9.03 38.52
CA ASP A 506 -29.98 -8.34 39.81
C ASP A 506 -28.73 -7.44 39.73
N ILE A 507 -28.78 -6.27 40.38
CA ILE A 507 -27.64 -5.35 40.53
C ILE A 507 -26.44 -6.06 41.17
N LYS A 508 -26.68 -7.03 42.06
CA LYS A 508 -25.62 -7.84 42.69
C LYS A 508 -24.79 -8.63 41.66
N ASP A 509 -25.41 -9.04 40.56
CA ASP A 509 -24.77 -9.81 39.48
C ASP A 509 -24.29 -8.93 38.33
N LEU A 510 -24.33 -7.60 38.47
CA LEU A 510 -23.93 -6.65 37.44
C LEU A 510 -22.54 -6.94 36.87
N LYS A 511 -21.62 -7.46 37.69
CA LYS A 511 -20.27 -7.85 37.25
C LYS A 511 -20.29 -8.98 36.22
N ILE A 512 -21.17 -9.96 36.38
CA ILE A 512 -21.32 -11.11 35.45
C ILE A 512 -21.84 -10.60 34.10
N TRP A 513 -22.89 -9.78 34.12
CA TRP A 513 -23.45 -9.16 32.91
C TRP A 513 -22.44 -8.26 32.18
N LYS A 514 -21.71 -7.41 32.93
CA LYS A 514 -20.65 -6.56 32.35
C LYS A 514 -19.56 -7.40 31.69
N ASN A 515 -19.14 -8.49 32.32
CA ASN A 515 -18.15 -9.39 31.73
C ASN A 515 -18.70 -10.05 30.45
N PHE A 516 -19.94 -10.53 30.47
CA PHE A 516 -20.59 -11.12 29.30
C PHE A 516 -20.61 -10.13 28.13
N PHE A 517 -21.11 -8.90 28.34
CA PHE A 517 -21.16 -7.88 27.28
C PHE A 517 -19.78 -7.41 26.84
N ASN A 518 -18.79 -7.37 27.73
CA ASN A 518 -17.43 -7.02 27.33
C ASN A 518 -16.80 -8.07 26.39
N ILE A 519 -17.15 -9.36 26.59
CA ILE A 519 -16.63 -10.48 25.80
C ILE A 519 -17.41 -10.66 24.49
N PHE A 520 -18.73 -10.66 24.54
CA PHE A 520 -19.62 -11.00 23.42
C PHE A 520 -20.34 -9.81 22.81
N GLY A 521 -20.17 -8.60 23.35
CA GLY A 521 -20.92 -7.44 22.90
C GLY A 521 -22.38 -7.47 23.35
N THR A 522 -23.13 -6.46 22.92
CA THR A 522 -24.57 -6.35 23.20
C THR A 522 -25.42 -6.74 22.00
N HIS A 523 -24.81 -6.86 20.82
CA HIS A 523 -25.44 -7.19 19.55
C HIS A 523 -24.70 -8.32 18.85
N ILE A 524 -25.28 -8.87 17.78
CA ILE A 524 -24.63 -9.86 16.91
C ILE A 524 -24.71 -9.34 15.47
N VAL A 525 -23.63 -9.48 14.71
CA VAL A 525 -23.65 -9.19 13.28
C VAL A 525 -24.26 -10.37 12.55
N VAL A 526 -25.53 -10.27 12.17
CA VAL A 526 -26.25 -11.36 11.47
C VAL A 526 -26.08 -11.32 9.96
N SER A 527 -25.66 -10.19 9.40
CA SER A 527 -25.42 -10.01 7.98
C SER A 527 -24.41 -8.89 7.76
N SER A 528 -23.57 -9.00 6.74
CA SER A 528 -22.64 -7.95 6.35
C SER A 528 -22.34 -8.00 4.85
N ASN A 529 -22.23 -6.83 4.24
CA ASN A 529 -21.71 -6.67 2.88
C ASN A 529 -20.18 -6.69 2.93
N MET A 530 -19.58 -7.63 2.21
CA MET A 530 -18.14 -7.80 2.09
C MET A 530 -17.64 -7.03 0.87
N GLY A 531 -16.50 -6.35 1.02
CA GLY A 531 -15.90 -5.57 -0.05
C GLY A 531 -14.95 -4.51 0.52
N GLY A 532 -14.99 -3.30 -0.05
CA GLY A 532 -14.13 -2.19 0.35
C GLY A 532 -14.89 -0.88 0.46
N GLN A 533 -14.33 0.05 1.22
CA GLN A 533 -14.86 1.39 1.34
C GLN A 533 -13.73 2.42 1.43
N VAL A 534 -14.00 3.62 0.92
CA VAL A 534 -13.14 4.78 1.05
C VAL A 534 -13.95 5.92 1.64
N TRP A 535 -13.34 6.63 2.59
CA TRP A 535 -13.88 7.82 3.22
C TRP A 535 -13.00 8.99 2.83
N ALA A 536 -13.62 10.08 2.42
CA ALA A 536 -12.94 11.36 2.28
C ALA A 536 -13.59 12.34 3.26
N GLU A 537 -12.76 12.90 4.14
CA GLU A 537 -13.18 13.86 5.14
C GLU A 537 -12.78 15.25 4.68
N THR A 538 -13.77 16.13 4.48
CA THR A 538 -13.53 17.53 4.17
C THR A 538 -13.93 18.38 5.35
N TRP A 539 -12.94 18.93 6.03
CA TRP A 539 -13.12 19.85 7.15
C TRP A 539 -13.13 21.28 6.63
N TYR A 540 -14.09 22.09 7.06
CA TYR A 540 -14.21 23.48 6.66
C TYR A 540 -14.76 24.34 7.81
N GLU A 541 -14.40 25.62 7.90
CA GLU A 541 -14.77 26.47 9.04
C GLU A 541 -16.30 26.68 9.13
N THR A 542 -16.84 26.72 10.35
CA THR A 542 -18.28 26.86 10.61
C THR A 542 -18.84 28.17 10.07
N CYS A 543 -18.03 29.23 9.96
CA CYS A 543 -18.43 30.50 9.36
C CYS A 543 -18.95 30.36 7.92
N LEU A 544 -18.46 29.38 7.15
CA LEU A 544 -18.93 29.10 5.79
C LEU A 544 -20.42 28.73 5.75
N THR A 545 -20.98 28.15 6.83
CA THR A 545 -22.42 27.86 6.90
C THR A 545 -23.30 29.09 7.14
N TYR A 546 -22.72 30.21 7.60
CA TYR A 546 -23.44 31.47 7.72
C TYR A 546 -23.38 32.29 6.42
N GLU A 547 -22.32 32.11 5.64
CA GLU A 547 -22.07 32.86 4.41
C GLU A 547 -22.68 32.20 3.17
N TYR A 548 -22.82 30.87 3.16
CA TYR A 548 -23.24 30.12 1.98
C TYR A 548 -24.37 29.14 2.27
N PRO A 549 -25.31 28.95 1.31
CA PRO A 549 -26.35 27.95 1.45
C PRO A 549 -25.77 26.53 1.40
N GLN A 550 -26.41 25.58 2.09
CA GLN A 550 -25.91 24.20 2.19
C GLN A 550 -25.69 23.54 0.82
N THR A 551 -26.59 23.77 -0.14
CA THR A 551 -26.48 23.23 -1.50
C THR A 551 -25.16 23.62 -2.17
N TRP A 552 -24.68 24.82 -1.88
CA TRP A 552 -23.41 25.30 -2.39
C TRP A 552 -22.22 24.58 -1.72
N ILE A 553 -22.27 24.38 -0.39
CA ILE A 553 -21.23 23.65 0.35
C ILE A 553 -21.14 22.21 -0.19
N ASP A 554 -22.28 21.56 -0.38
CA ASP A 554 -22.36 20.22 -0.94
C ASP A 554 -21.75 20.17 -2.36
N GLU A 555 -22.03 21.15 -3.23
CA GLU A 555 -21.42 21.28 -4.56
C GLU A 555 -19.89 21.47 -4.52
N GLN A 556 -19.35 22.22 -3.55
CA GLN A 556 -17.89 22.40 -3.43
C GLN A 556 -17.22 21.13 -2.97
N VAL A 557 -17.81 20.44 -2.00
CA VAL A 557 -17.28 19.15 -1.57
C VAL A 557 -17.38 18.13 -2.70
N ASN A 558 -18.38 18.22 -3.60
CA ASN A 558 -18.56 17.34 -4.77
C ASN A 558 -17.49 17.42 -5.84
N LYS A 559 -16.65 18.46 -5.83
CA LYS A 559 -15.59 18.65 -6.82
C LYS A 559 -14.23 18.10 -6.39
N ASN A 560 -14.05 17.85 -5.10
CA ASN A 560 -12.88 17.17 -4.51
C ASN A 560 -13.13 15.67 -4.39
#